data_AF-A0A0H3YFC5-F1
#
_entry.id   AF-A0A0H3YFC5-F1
#
_cell.length_a   1.000
_cell.length_b   1.000
_cell.length_c   1.000
_cell.angle_alpha   90.00
_cell.angle_beta   90.00
_cell.angle_gamma   90.00
#
_symmetry.space_group_name_H-M   'P 1'
#
loop_
_entity.id
_entity.type
_entity.pdbx_description
1 polymer ?
#
loop_
_entity_poly.entity_id
_entity_poly.type
_entity_poly.pdbx_seq_one_letter_code
_entity_poly.pdbx_strand_id
1 'polypeptide(L)'
;MVGLGAALFGFIINLLLTYSDKTLLLEKFVRLVYVSLLTASISSLILGIITIFIVYHSWKLNFDPDNIATPLAAAMGDTVTLFVFYSVSTYCPTESDVNFHHYATLSTTIFCFLPYLLTLVNWKEFPGWMPMLSSMVLSSLSGWILKKFIFRINYLATLQPLVNGVGGNIASIFCSALSTECHLSERNGEVPYTNTNKNRKLFGLLIIFGIIIHFVLLLLCNFFNLISFNNILDISFPYLCTIFIQITILLFISKKLINILWNNKIDPDNGAIPLVTGCGDLLGTLLLALFLALYNRKHTF
;
A
#
# COMPACT_ATOMS: atom_id res chain seq x y z
N MET A 1 -3.50 4.39 -9.10
CA MET A 1 -2.19 5.07 -9.32
C MET A 1 -1.01 4.12 -9.16
N VAL A 2 -0.86 3.38 -8.05
CA VAL A 2 0.28 2.46 -7.79
C VAL A 2 0.55 1.45 -8.93
N GLY A 3 -0.50 0.85 -9.51
CA GLY A 3 -0.35 -0.10 -10.63
C GLY A 3 0.30 0.49 -11.89
N LEU A 4 0.07 1.77 -12.18
CA LEU A 4 0.70 2.46 -13.32
C LEU A 4 2.19 2.75 -13.04
N GLY A 5 2.52 3.13 -11.80
CA GLY A 5 3.91 3.27 -11.35
C GLY A 5 4.69 1.97 -11.48
N ALA A 6 4.09 0.85 -11.04
CA ALA A 6 4.68 -0.47 -11.18
C ALA A 6 4.86 -0.89 -12.65
N ALA A 7 3.90 -0.57 -13.53
CA ALA A 7 4.00 -0.84 -14.96
C ALA A 7 5.15 -0.05 -15.62
N LEU A 8 5.26 1.26 -15.32
CA LEU A 8 6.35 2.12 -15.79
C LEU A 8 7.72 1.65 -15.28
N PHE A 9 7.81 1.36 -13.98
CA PHE A 9 9.04 0.88 -13.37
C PHE A 9 9.47 -0.47 -13.96
N GLY A 10 8.54 -1.40 -14.13
CA GLY A 10 8.78 -2.69 -14.77
C GLY A 10 9.22 -2.56 -16.23
N PHE A 11 8.63 -1.63 -16.98
CA PHE A 11 9.04 -1.34 -18.36
C PHE A 11 10.47 -0.80 -18.42
N ILE A 12 10.80 0.21 -17.61
CA ILE A 12 12.14 0.81 -17.54
C ILE A 12 13.18 -0.25 -17.15
N ILE A 13 12.90 -1.07 -16.13
CA ILE A 13 13.81 -2.15 -15.72
C ILE A 13 14.03 -3.15 -16.85
N ASN A 14 12.98 -3.60 -17.52
CA ASN A 14 13.14 -4.58 -18.61
C ASN A 14 13.88 -3.97 -19.81
N LEU A 15 13.66 -2.68 -20.10
CA LEU A 15 14.38 -1.97 -21.16
C LEU A 15 15.88 -1.83 -20.83
N LEU A 16 16.22 -1.60 -19.56
CA LEU A 16 17.61 -1.45 -19.10
C LEU A 16 18.33 -2.79 -18.91
N LEU A 17 17.64 -3.84 -18.43
CA LEU A 17 18.25 -5.10 -17.99
C LEU A 17 18.06 -6.27 -18.96
N THR A 18 17.18 -6.18 -19.96
CA THR A 18 16.83 -7.33 -20.79
C THR A 18 16.75 -6.95 -22.27
N TYR A 19 17.59 -7.59 -23.10
CA TYR A 19 17.55 -7.47 -24.55
C TYR A 19 16.39 -8.33 -25.11
N SER A 20 15.15 -7.99 -24.73
CA SER A 20 13.95 -8.68 -25.19
C SER A 20 13.39 -8.03 -26.45
N ASP A 21 12.56 -8.77 -27.19
CA ASP A 21 11.85 -8.25 -28.37
C ASP A 21 11.03 -7.01 -27.99
N LYS A 22 11.39 -5.88 -28.61
CA LYS A 22 10.84 -4.57 -28.27
C LYS A 22 9.32 -4.47 -28.52
N THR A 23 8.82 -5.18 -29.53
CA THR A 23 7.39 -5.21 -29.90
C THR A 23 6.55 -5.91 -28.84
N LEU A 24 6.95 -7.14 -28.46
CA LEU A 24 6.28 -7.90 -27.40
C LEU A 24 6.34 -7.18 -26.04
N LEU A 25 7.43 -6.48 -25.77
CA LEU A 25 7.59 -5.70 -24.55
C LEU A 25 6.63 -4.49 -24.54
N LEU A 26 6.46 -3.81 -25.68
CA LEU A 26 5.52 -2.70 -25.83
C LEU A 26 4.06 -3.17 -25.67
N GLU A 27 3.68 -4.30 -26.27
CA GLU A 27 2.34 -4.89 -26.13
C GLU A 27 1.99 -5.20 -24.68
N LYS A 28 2.92 -5.86 -23.96
CA LYS A 28 2.75 -6.16 -22.54
C LYS A 28 2.63 -4.89 -21.71
N PHE A 29 3.41 -3.86 -22.03
CA PHE A 29 3.37 -2.58 -21.32
C PHE A 29 2.05 -1.84 -21.53
N VAL A 30 1.60 -1.68 -22.78
CA VAL A 30 0.33 -1.02 -23.11
C VAL A 30 -0.85 -1.73 -22.43
N ARG A 31 -0.83 -3.07 -22.41
CA ARG A 31 -1.84 -3.86 -21.69
C ARG A 31 -1.82 -3.60 -20.18
N LEU A 32 -0.64 -3.57 -19.56
CA LEU A 32 -0.52 -3.28 -18.12
C LEU A 32 -1.01 -1.87 -17.78
N VAL A 33 -0.67 -0.88 -18.61
CA VAL A 33 -1.17 0.49 -18.48
C VAL A 33 -2.69 0.50 -18.56
N TYR A 34 -3.28 -0.14 -19.57
CA TYR A 34 -4.72 -0.24 -19.75
C TYR A 34 -5.42 -0.87 -18.53
N VAL A 35 -4.97 -2.05 -18.09
CA VAL A 35 -5.54 -2.74 -16.92
C VAL A 35 -5.41 -1.88 -15.67
N SER A 36 -4.27 -1.22 -15.46
CA SER A 36 -4.04 -0.37 -14.28
C SER A 36 -4.93 0.87 -14.26
N LEU A 37 -5.16 1.50 -15.41
CA LEU A 37 -6.01 2.70 -15.54
C LEU A 37 -7.49 2.35 -15.34
N LEU A 38 -7.97 1.29 -15.97
CA LEU A 38 -9.34 0.81 -15.79
C LEU A 38 -9.60 0.38 -14.35
N THR A 39 -8.68 -0.39 -13.78
CA THR A 39 -8.77 -0.81 -12.38
C THR A 39 -8.88 0.41 -11.47
N ALA A 40 -7.97 1.39 -11.62
CA ALA A 40 -7.98 2.60 -10.78
C ALA A 40 -9.26 3.42 -10.93
N SER A 41 -9.81 3.48 -12.15
CA SER A 41 -11.04 4.24 -12.44
C SER A 41 -12.27 3.57 -11.82
N ILE A 42 -12.43 2.27 -12.04
CA ILE A 42 -13.56 1.50 -11.48
C ILE A 42 -13.46 1.42 -9.95
N SER A 43 -12.27 1.16 -9.42
CA SER A 43 -12.07 1.07 -7.97
C SER A 43 -12.31 2.40 -7.26
N SER A 44 -11.86 3.53 -7.83
CA SER A 44 -12.09 4.86 -7.25
C SER A 44 -13.57 5.25 -7.29
N LEU A 45 -14.29 4.88 -8.34
CA LEU A 45 -15.74 5.08 -8.42
C LEU A 45 -16.48 4.26 -7.36
N ILE A 46 -16.18 2.97 -7.23
CA ILE A 46 -16.80 2.10 -6.22
C ILE A 46 -16.48 2.60 -4.82
N LEU A 47 -15.22 2.89 -4.53
CA LEU A 47 -14.80 3.38 -3.22
C LEU A 47 -15.42 4.75 -2.91
N GLY A 48 -15.54 5.64 -3.89
CA GLY A 48 -16.23 6.93 -3.73
C GLY A 48 -17.71 6.78 -3.39
N ILE A 49 -18.42 5.84 -4.03
CA ILE A 49 -19.83 5.56 -3.69
C ILE A 49 -19.93 4.99 -2.27
N ILE A 50 -19.04 4.07 -1.90
CA ILE A 50 -18.99 3.48 -0.56
C ILE A 50 -18.71 4.55 0.50
N THR A 51 -17.72 5.42 0.29
CA THR A 51 -17.39 6.48 1.26
C THR A 51 -18.52 7.47 1.43
N ILE A 52 -19.14 7.93 0.34
CA ILE A 52 -20.33 8.80 0.39
C ILE A 52 -21.46 8.12 1.17
N PHE A 53 -21.73 6.84 0.89
CA PHE A 53 -22.75 6.08 1.60
C PHE A 53 -22.48 5.99 3.10
N ILE A 54 -21.24 5.70 3.50
CA ILE A 54 -20.85 5.60 4.91
C ILE A 54 -20.98 6.96 5.59
N VAL A 55 -20.44 8.03 5.00
CA VAL A 55 -20.51 9.39 5.57
C VAL A 55 -21.97 9.81 5.75
N TYR A 56 -22.81 9.60 4.75
CA TYR A 56 -24.24 9.93 4.83
C TYR A 56 -24.95 9.17 5.96
N HIS A 57 -24.70 7.87 6.11
CA HIS A 57 -25.34 7.06 7.15
C HIS A 57 -24.77 7.34 8.55
N SER A 58 -23.47 7.58 8.70
CA SER A 58 -22.86 8.00 9.96
C SER A 58 -23.51 9.29 10.45
N TRP A 59 -23.67 10.27 9.57
CA TRP A 59 -24.34 11.53 9.91
C TRP A 59 -25.79 11.32 10.32
N LYS A 60 -26.55 10.52 9.56
CA LYS A 60 -27.96 10.21 9.86
C LYS A 60 -28.14 9.49 11.21
N LEU A 61 -27.14 8.73 11.65
CA LEU A 61 -27.15 7.97 12.90
C LEU A 61 -26.49 8.74 14.08
N ASN A 62 -26.10 10.00 13.88
CA ASN A 62 -25.36 10.82 14.85
C ASN A 62 -23.99 10.24 15.29
N PHE A 63 -23.38 9.41 14.45
CA PHE A 63 -21.99 9.02 14.61
C PHE A 63 -21.08 10.01 13.89
N ASP A 64 -19.90 10.25 14.48
CA ASP A 64 -18.85 11.01 13.82
C ASP A 64 -18.37 10.24 12.58
N PRO A 65 -18.56 10.79 11.36
CA PRO A 65 -18.19 10.11 10.12
C PRO A 65 -16.69 9.82 10.05
N ASP A 66 -15.82 10.63 10.67
CA ASP A 66 -14.38 10.44 10.56
C ASP A 66 -13.91 9.19 11.32
N ASN A 67 -14.65 8.81 12.37
CA ASN A 67 -14.38 7.61 13.17
C ASN A 67 -14.83 6.30 12.50
N ILE A 68 -15.72 6.37 11.51
CA ILE A 68 -16.29 5.18 10.83
C ILE A 68 -15.86 5.11 9.37
N ALA A 69 -16.00 6.21 8.63
CA ALA A 69 -15.69 6.27 7.21
C ALA A 69 -14.20 6.06 6.96
N THR A 70 -13.32 6.68 7.75
CA THR A 70 -11.87 6.60 7.52
C THR A 70 -11.34 5.16 7.69
N PRO A 71 -11.63 4.42 8.77
CA PRO A 71 -11.17 3.04 8.91
C PRO A 71 -11.82 2.09 7.89
N LEU A 72 -13.11 2.29 7.57
CA LEU A 72 -13.84 1.41 6.66
C LEU A 72 -13.42 1.62 5.21
N ALA A 73 -13.20 2.86 4.79
CA ALA A 73 -12.66 3.20 3.49
C ALA A 73 -11.24 2.64 3.31
N ALA A 74 -10.40 2.75 4.34
CA ALA A 74 -9.06 2.16 4.34
C ALA A 74 -9.11 0.63 4.21
N ALA A 75 -9.99 -0.04 4.97
CA ALA A 75 -10.13 -1.50 4.92
C ALA A 75 -10.69 -2.02 3.58
N MET A 76 -11.65 -1.30 2.99
CA MET A 76 -12.28 -1.69 1.72
C MET A 76 -11.44 -1.33 0.50
N GLY A 77 -10.62 -0.28 0.56
CA GLY A 77 -9.83 0.22 -0.57
C GLY A 77 -8.97 -0.86 -1.23
N ASP A 78 -8.14 -1.55 -0.45
CA ASP A 78 -7.24 -2.60 -0.95
C ASP A 78 -8.02 -3.81 -1.49
N THR A 79 -9.09 -4.19 -0.80
CA THR A 79 -9.91 -5.34 -1.21
C THR A 79 -10.63 -5.07 -2.54
N VAL A 80 -11.24 -3.89 -2.68
CA VAL A 80 -11.93 -3.48 -3.91
C VAL A 80 -10.94 -3.35 -5.06
N THR A 81 -9.78 -2.73 -4.84
CA THR A 81 -8.76 -2.58 -5.90
C THR A 81 -8.22 -3.92 -6.37
N LEU A 82 -7.90 -4.86 -5.47
CA LEU A 82 -7.44 -6.20 -5.85
C LEU A 82 -8.52 -7.02 -6.57
N PHE A 83 -9.77 -6.95 -6.11
CA PHE A 83 -10.89 -7.64 -6.75
C PHE A 83 -11.17 -7.12 -8.15
N VAL A 84 -11.20 -5.80 -8.33
CA VAL A 84 -11.36 -5.16 -9.64
C VAL A 84 -10.15 -5.46 -10.52
N PHE A 85 -8.93 -5.42 -9.99
CA PHE A 85 -7.71 -5.75 -10.74
C PHE A 85 -7.78 -7.17 -11.30
N TYR A 86 -8.11 -8.14 -10.45
CA TYR A 86 -8.28 -9.53 -10.85
C TYR A 86 -9.35 -9.66 -11.95
N SER A 87 -10.51 -9.04 -11.75
CA SER A 87 -11.62 -9.08 -12.71
C SER A 87 -11.23 -8.45 -14.06
N VAL A 88 -10.67 -7.25 -14.06
CA VAL A 88 -10.24 -6.58 -15.30
C VAL A 88 -9.13 -7.38 -15.98
N SER A 89 -8.20 -7.96 -15.22
CA SER A 89 -7.11 -8.76 -15.77
C SER A 89 -7.60 -10.07 -16.40
N THR A 90 -8.65 -10.71 -15.88
CA THR A 90 -9.18 -11.96 -16.45
C THR A 90 -10.01 -11.73 -17.72
N TYR A 91 -10.75 -10.61 -17.79
CA TYR A 91 -11.50 -10.23 -18.99
C TYR A 91 -10.65 -9.56 -20.08
N CYS A 92 -9.35 -9.37 -19.85
CA CYS A 92 -8.42 -8.77 -20.78
C CYS A 92 -7.67 -9.87 -21.57
N PRO A 93 -8.15 -10.30 -22.75
CA PRO A 93 -7.54 -11.37 -23.54
C PRO A 93 -6.06 -11.09 -23.87
N THR A 94 -5.26 -12.17 -23.82
CA THR A 94 -3.80 -12.09 -23.84
C THR A 94 -3.18 -11.90 -25.22
N GLU A 95 -3.82 -12.31 -26.32
CA GLU A 95 -3.14 -12.49 -27.62
C GLU A 95 -4.03 -12.20 -28.85
N SER A 96 -4.47 -10.95 -29.06
CA SER A 96 -4.96 -10.57 -30.39
C SER A 96 -4.58 -9.13 -30.76
N ASP A 97 -4.20 -8.91 -32.02
CA ASP A 97 -3.83 -7.59 -32.55
C ASP A 97 -4.96 -6.56 -32.46
N VAL A 98 -6.21 -7.02 -32.54
CA VAL A 98 -7.42 -6.18 -32.38
C VAL A 98 -7.51 -5.63 -30.96
N ASN A 99 -7.08 -6.42 -29.97
CA ASN A 99 -7.10 -6.01 -28.56
C ASN A 99 -5.98 -5.01 -28.26
N PHE A 100 -4.79 -5.15 -28.88
CA PHE A 100 -3.70 -4.19 -28.70
C PHE A 100 -4.11 -2.77 -29.11
N HIS A 101 -4.78 -2.60 -30.25
CA HIS A 101 -5.26 -1.30 -30.70
C HIS A 101 -6.31 -0.71 -29.75
N HIS A 102 -7.21 -1.52 -29.19
CA HIS A 102 -8.17 -1.06 -28.18
C HIS A 102 -7.47 -0.62 -26.88
N TYR A 103 -6.48 -1.38 -26.39
CA TYR A 103 -5.72 -1.01 -25.20
C TYR A 103 -4.89 0.26 -25.44
N ALA A 104 -4.29 0.40 -26.62
CA ALA A 104 -3.50 1.56 -27.01
C ALA A 104 -4.36 2.82 -27.15
N THR A 105 -5.52 2.74 -27.79
CA THR A 105 -6.43 3.89 -27.97
C THR A 105 -7.00 4.38 -26.64
N LEU A 106 -7.43 3.48 -25.74
CA LEU A 106 -7.99 3.89 -24.46
C LEU A 106 -6.91 4.43 -23.49
N SER A 107 -5.72 3.83 -23.49
CA SER A 107 -4.60 4.36 -22.69
C SER A 107 -4.15 5.74 -23.20
N THR A 108 -3.99 5.91 -24.51
CA THR A 108 -3.60 7.20 -25.11
C THR A 108 -4.64 8.29 -24.90
N THR A 109 -5.95 7.99 -25.04
CA THR A 109 -7.00 8.98 -24.78
C THR A 109 -6.99 9.48 -23.33
N ILE A 110 -6.83 8.60 -22.35
CA ILE A 110 -6.69 8.99 -20.94
C ILE A 110 -5.43 9.85 -20.71
N PHE A 111 -4.29 9.46 -21.30
CA PHE A 111 -3.06 10.25 -21.21
C PHE A 111 -3.18 11.63 -21.88
N CYS A 112 -3.88 11.72 -23.02
CA CYS A 112 -4.15 12.99 -23.69
C CYS A 112 -5.12 13.89 -22.91
N PHE A 113 -6.03 13.30 -22.12
CA PHE A 113 -6.96 14.04 -21.28
C PHE A 113 -6.33 14.49 -19.95
N LEU A 114 -5.25 13.84 -19.52
CA LEU A 114 -4.57 14.16 -18.26
C LEU A 114 -4.08 15.61 -18.16
N PRO A 115 -3.41 16.23 -19.18
CA PRO A 115 -3.03 17.64 -19.13
C PRO A 115 -4.22 18.56 -18.86
N TYR A 116 -5.37 18.31 -19.48
CA TYR A 116 -6.59 19.07 -19.24
C TYR A 116 -7.05 18.91 -17.78
N LEU A 117 -7.09 17.69 -17.25
CA LEU A 117 -7.42 17.46 -15.84
C LEU A 117 -6.45 18.17 -14.88
N LEU A 118 -5.15 18.20 -15.19
CA LEU A 118 -4.14 18.89 -14.38
C LEU A 118 -4.33 20.42 -14.36
N THR A 119 -4.97 21.00 -15.38
CA THR A 119 -5.32 22.44 -15.35
C THR A 119 -6.46 22.76 -14.37
N LEU A 120 -7.29 21.76 -14.03
CA LEU A 120 -8.38 21.92 -13.08
C LEU A 120 -7.91 21.81 -11.62
N VAL A 121 -6.69 21.33 -11.39
CA VAL A 121 -6.15 21.10 -10.05
C VAL A 121 -5.62 22.41 -9.46
N ASN A 122 -6.10 22.75 -8.27
CA ASN A 122 -5.51 23.81 -7.47
C ASN A 122 -4.27 23.29 -6.73
N TRP A 123 -3.10 23.41 -7.36
CA TRP A 123 -1.83 22.88 -6.85
C TRP A 123 -1.41 23.44 -5.49
N LYS A 124 -1.92 24.61 -5.09
CA LYS A 124 -1.69 25.18 -3.74
C LYS A 124 -2.37 24.36 -2.64
N GLU A 125 -3.49 23.72 -2.96
CA GLU A 125 -4.28 22.90 -2.03
C GLU A 125 -3.92 21.42 -2.11
N PHE A 126 -3.02 21.03 -3.03
CA PHE A 126 -2.66 19.65 -3.31
C PHE A 126 -1.16 19.33 -3.08
N PRO A 127 -0.57 19.58 -1.90
CA PRO A 127 0.86 19.32 -1.65
C PRO A 127 1.25 17.83 -1.62
N GLY A 128 0.28 16.90 -1.58
CA GLY A 128 0.50 15.46 -1.35
C GLY A 128 1.07 14.65 -2.54
N TRP A 129 1.17 15.22 -3.74
CA TRP A 129 1.54 14.44 -4.94
C TRP A 129 2.99 13.91 -4.89
N MET A 130 3.94 14.65 -4.33
CA MET A 130 5.34 14.22 -4.21
C MET A 130 5.51 13.02 -3.26
N PRO A 131 4.95 13.05 -2.04
CA PRO A 131 4.83 11.88 -1.16
C PRO A 131 4.18 10.67 -1.82
N MET A 132 3.09 10.88 -2.56
CA MET A 132 2.41 9.79 -3.29
C MET A 132 3.30 9.16 -4.37
N LEU A 133 3.99 9.95 -5.20
CA LEU A 133 4.93 9.43 -6.20
C LEU A 133 6.10 8.69 -5.56
N SER A 134 6.64 9.23 -4.46
CA SER A 134 7.73 8.60 -3.71
C SER A 134 7.31 7.24 -3.16
N SER A 135 6.11 7.17 -2.59
CA SER A 135 5.48 5.93 -2.14
C SER A 135 5.36 4.90 -3.28
N MET A 136 4.91 5.34 -4.46
CA MET A 136 4.80 4.47 -5.64
C MET A 136 6.13 3.86 -6.06
N VAL A 137 7.24 4.62 -5.97
CA VAL A 137 8.58 4.10 -6.25
C VAL A 137 8.97 3.03 -5.23
N LEU A 138 8.74 3.27 -3.93
CA LEU A 138 9.04 2.32 -2.86
C LEU A 138 8.23 1.02 -3.01
N SER A 139 6.93 1.10 -3.28
CA SER A 139 6.08 -0.06 -3.54
C SER A 139 6.49 -0.81 -4.81
N SER A 140 6.96 -0.10 -5.85
CA SER A 140 7.46 -0.74 -7.08
C SER A 140 8.77 -1.51 -6.84
N LEU A 141 9.68 -0.94 -6.04
CA LEU A 141 10.90 -1.62 -5.58
C LEU A 141 10.57 -2.88 -4.76
N SER A 142 9.58 -2.77 -3.89
CA SER A 142 9.05 -3.89 -3.12
C SER A 142 8.57 -5.04 -4.03
N GLY A 143 7.73 -4.73 -5.03
CA GLY A 143 7.25 -5.72 -6.00
C GLY A 143 8.37 -6.37 -6.82
N TRP A 144 9.42 -5.62 -7.16
CA TRP A 144 10.59 -6.18 -7.85
C TRP A 144 11.39 -7.13 -6.97
N ILE A 145 11.57 -6.81 -5.68
CA ILE A 145 12.19 -7.72 -4.71
C ILE A 145 11.37 -8.99 -4.57
N LEU A 146 10.04 -8.87 -4.37
CA LEU A 146 9.15 -10.02 -4.31
C LEU A 146 9.35 -10.96 -5.49
N LYS A 147 9.34 -10.43 -6.72
CA LYS A 147 9.48 -11.23 -7.95
C LYS A 147 10.76 -12.08 -7.96
N LYS A 148 11.84 -11.63 -7.33
CA LYS A 148 13.09 -12.39 -7.22
C LYS A 148 13.02 -13.56 -6.24
N PHE A 149 12.20 -13.46 -5.21
CA PHE A 149 12.14 -14.44 -4.11
C PHE A 149 10.89 -15.34 -4.15
N ILE A 150 9.85 -14.96 -4.90
CA ILE A 150 8.56 -15.67 -4.91
C ILE A 150 8.67 -17.15 -5.31
N PHE A 151 9.57 -17.49 -6.24
CA PHE A 151 9.81 -18.88 -6.67
C PHE A 151 10.73 -19.68 -5.73
N ARG A 152 11.37 -19.00 -4.77
CA ARG A 152 12.30 -19.64 -3.82
C ARG A 152 11.66 -19.95 -2.47
N ILE A 153 10.47 -19.38 -2.20
CA ILE A 153 9.83 -19.38 -0.89
C ILE A 153 8.32 -19.58 -1.07
N ASN A 154 7.83 -20.79 -0.75
CA ASN A 154 6.45 -21.23 -1.05
C ASN A 154 5.32 -20.39 -0.42
N TYR A 155 5.59 -19.60 0.61
CA TYR A 155 4.56 -18.81 1.32
C TYR A 155 4.71 -17.31 1.15
N LEU A 156 5.76 -16.85 0.46
CA LEU A 156 6.08 -15.43 0.37
C LEU A 156 4.95 -14.63 -0.30
N ALA A 157 4.39 -15.19 -1.38
CA ALA A 157 3.28 -14.58 -2.11
C ALA A 157 2.02 -14.38 -1.25
N THR A 158 1.75 -15.34 -0.36
CA THR A 158 0.57 -15.34 0.51
C THR A 158 0.75 -14.37 1.68
N LEU A 159 1.95 -14.35 2.28
CA LEU A 159 2.21 -13.58 3.49
C LEU A 159 2.48 -12.10 3.21
N GLN A 160 3.08 -11.76 2.08
CA GLN A 160 3.47 -10.38 1.79
C GLN A 160 2.29 -9.39 1.80
N PRO A 161 1.11 -9.66 1.19
CA PRO A 161 -0.03 -8.75 1.28
C PRO A 161 -0.50 -8.50 2.73
N LEU A 162 -0.40 -9.52 3.59
CA LEU A 162 -0.77 -9.42 5.01
C LEU A 162 0.19 -8.50 5.75
N VAL A 163 1.49 -8.72 5.56
CA VAL A 163 2.58 -7.96 6.19
C VAL A 163 2.54 -6.49 5.77
N ASN A 164 2.38 -6.24 4.48
CA ASN A 164 2.34 -4.88 3.93
C ASN A 164 1.04 -4.16 4.33
N GLY A 165 -0.11 -4.82 4.19
CA GLY A 165 -1.41 -4.24 4.50
C GLY A 165 -1.54 -3.87 5.98
N VAL A 166 -1.24 -4.79 6.90
CA VAL A 166 -1.36 -4.51 8.33
C VAL A 166 -0.28 -3.54 8.81
N GLY A 167 0.98 -3.73 8.38
CA GLY A 167 2.10 -2.87 8.80
C GLY A 167 1.92 -1.41 8.35
N GLY A 168 1.56 -1.20 7.09
CA GLY A 168 1.30 0.14 6.53
C GLY A 168 0.10 0.82 7.19
N ASN A 169 -0.99 0.09 7.43
CA ASN A 169 -2.19 0.63 8.08
C ASN A 169 -1.95 1.01 9.54
N ILE A 170 -1.24 0.18 10.31
CA ILE A 170 -0.86 0.50 11.70
C ILE A 170 -0.03 1.79 11.76
N ALA A 171 0.93 1.92 10.85
CA ALA A 171 1.78 3.09 10.81
C ALA A 171 1.03 4.34 10.34
N SER A 172 0.02 4.19 9.47
CA SER A 172 -0.90 5.25 9.05
C SER A 172 -1.80 5.73 10.19
N ILE A 173 -2.34 4.81 11.00
CA ILE A 173 -3.11 5.13 12.21
C ILE A 173 -2.23 5.95 13.18
N PHE A 174 -0.97 5.55 13.36
CA PHE A 174 -0.04 6.30 14.20
C PHE A 174 0.28 7.69 13.65
N CYS A 175 0.49 7.82 12.34
CA CYS A 175 0.69 9.11 11.68
C CYS A 175 -0.51 10.04 11.89
N SER A 176 -1.73 9.55 11.64
CA SER A 176 -2.96 10.35 11.81
C SER A 176 -3.15 10.79 13.26
N ALA A 177 -2.90 9.90 14.22
CA ALA A 177 -2.97 10.24 15.64
C ALA A 177 -1.96 11.34 16.04
N LEU A 178 -0.71 11.25 15.56
CA LEU A 178 0.32 12.26 15.80
C LEU A 178 -0.01 13.59 15.10
N SER A 179 -0.49 13.55 13.85
CA SER A 179 -0.92 14.74 13.11
C SER A 179 -2.05 15.47 13.84
N THR A 180 -3.03 14.72 14.33
CA THR A 180 -4.15 15.26 15.13
C THR A 180 -3.65 15.96 16.38
N GLU A 181 -2.68 15.39 17.10
CA GLU A 181 -2.08 16.04 18.26
C GLU A 181 -1.39 17.35 17.90
N CYS A 182 -0.66 17.38 16.78
CA CYS A 182 -0.01 18.60 16.29
C CYS A 182 -1.02 19.71 15.97
N HIS A 183 -2.10 19.39 15.25
CA HIS A 183 -3.18 20.32 14.92
C HIS A 183 -3.91 20.84 16.17
N LEU A 184 -4.14 19.98 17.16
CA LEU A 184 -4.75 20.37 18.43
C LEU A 184 -3.83 21.30 19.24
N SER A 185 -2.53 21.04 19.29
CA SER A 185 -1.57 21.94 19.96
C SER A 185 -1.53 23.30 19.29
N GLU A 186 -1.49 23.37 17.97
CA GLU A 186 -1.50 24.65 17.23
C GLU A 186 -2.78 25.44 17.49
N ARG A 187 -3.94 24.78 17.44
CA ARG A 187 -5.23 25.42 17.75
C ARG A 187 -5.27 26.00 19.17
N ASN A 188 -4.59 25.36 20.13
CA ASN A 188 -4.52 25.81 21.51
C ASN A 188 -3.42 26.85 21.76
N GLY A 189 -2.63 27.24 20.74
CA GLY A 189 -1.50 28.15 20.88
C GLY A 189 -0.32 27.55 21.64
N GLU A 190 -0.26 26.22 21.76
CA GLU A 190 0.82 25.49 22.40
C GLU A 190 1.91 25.14 21.37
N VAL A 191 3.17 25.09 21.82
CA VAL A 191 4.23 24.47 21.01
C VAL A 191 3.79 23.02 20.74
N PRO A 192 3.87 22.49 19.50
CA PRO A 192 3.40 21.15 19.15
C PRO A 192 3.90 20.13 20.16
N TYR A 193 3.03 19.78 21.11
CA TYR A 193 3.38 18.99 22.26
C TYR A 193 3.07 17.56 21.88
N THR A 194 4.09 16.86 21.38
CA THR A 194 3.99 15.40 21.34
C THR A 194 3.88 14.94 22.79
N ASN A 195 2.69 14.58 23.26
CA ASN A 195 2.52 14.04 24.59
C ASN A 195 3.25 12.70 24.65
N THR A 196 4.50 12.77 25.09
CA THR A 196 5.45 11.66 24.92
C THR A 196 4.94 10.39 25.60
N ASN A 197 4.19 10.53 26.70
CA ASN A 197 3.59 9.40 27.41
C ASN A 197 2.41 8.80 26.65
N LYS A 198 1.48 9.61 26.14
CA LYS A 198 0.35 9.12 25.31
C LYS A 198 0.86 8.45 24.03
N ASN A 199 1.83 9.08 23.36
CA ASN A 199 2.45 8.55 22.14
C ASN A 199 3.23 7.26 22.38
N ARG A 200 3.95 7.14 23.51
CA ARG A 200 4.60 5.88 23.90
C ARG A 200 3.60 4.76 24.19
N LYS A 201 2.49 5.07 24.85
CA LYS A 201 1.41 4.09 25.10
C LYS A 201 0.80 3.61 23.79
N LEU A 202 0.45 4.54 22.89
CA LEU A 202 -0.11 4.21 21.57
C LEU A 202 0.89 3.38 20.75
N PHE A 203 2.17 3.75 20.74
CA PHE A 203 3.24 3.01 20.08
C PHE A 203 3.29 1.55 20.55
N GLY A 204 3.28 1.31 21.87
CA GLY A 204 3.28 -0.04 22.43
C GLY A 204 2.00 -0.83 22.12
N LEU A 205 0.84 -0.18 22.23
CA LEU A 205 -0.46 -0.78 21.90
C LEU A 205 -0.51 -1.24 20.43
N LEU A 206 -0.05 -0.41 19.51
CA LEU A 206 -0.05 -0.71 18.08
C LEU A 206 0.85 -1.90 17.73
N ILE A 207 1.98 -2.07 18.42
CA ILE A 207 2.84 -3.27 18.26
C ILE A 207 2.10 -4.52 18.74
N ILE A 208 1.49 -4.46 19.92
CA ILE A 208 0.75 -5.60 20.50
C ILE A 208 -0.41 -5.99 19.58
N PHE A 209 -1.22 -5.01 19.16
CA PHE A 209 -2.31 -5.24 18.21
C PHE A 209 -1.81 -5.80 16.89
N GLY A 210 -0.70 -5.27 16.36
CA GLY A 210 -0.08 -5.77 15.13
C GLY A 210 0.28 -7.25 15.23
N ILE A 211 0.92 -7.68 16.33
CA ILE A 211 1.27 -9.09 16.56
C ILE A 211 0.01 -9.96 16.65
N ILE A 212 -1.01 -9.53 17.41
CA ILE A 212 -2.27 -10.27 17.57
C ILE A 212 -2.97 -10.44 16.21
N ILE A 213 -3.07 -9.36 15.43
CA ILE A 213 -3.69 -9.40 14.09
C ILE A 213 -2.95 -10.38 13.19
N HIS A 214 -1.63 -10.33 13.15
CA HIS A 214 -0.83 -11.24 12.30
C HIS A 214 -0.96 -12.70 12.74
N PHE A 215 -1.08 -12.97 14.04
CA PHE A 215 -1.35 -14.31 14.54
C PHE A 215 -2.73 -14.83 14.08
N VAL A 216 -3.77 -13.99 14.18
CA VAL A 216 -5.11 -14.33 13.66
C VAL A 216 -5.08 -14.55 12.15
N LEU A 217 -4.33 -13.73 11.40
CA LEU A 217 -4.19 -13.89 9.94
C LEU A 217 -3.50 -15.20 9.56
N LEU A 218 -2.49 -15.67 10.32
CA LEU A 218 -1.91 -17.00 10.10
C LEU A 218 -2.93 -18.12 10.29
N LEU A 219 -3.77 -18.03 11.33
CA LEU A 219 -4.86 -18.98 11.55
C LEU A 219 -5.88 -18.95 10.40
N LEU A 220 -6.19 -17.77 9.87
CA LEU A 220 -7.05 -17.63 8.70
C LEU A 220 -6.40 -18.25 7.44
N CYS A 221 -5.09 -18.11 7.25
CA CYS A 221 -4.38 -18.80 6.17
C CYS A 221 -4.53 -20.33 6.26
N ASN A 222 -4.51 -20.89 7.48
CA ASN A 222 -4.81 -22.31 7.68
C ASN A 222 -6.25 -22.65 7.31
N PHE A 223 -7.21 -21.84 7.79
CA PHE A 223 -8.63 -22.05 7.56
C PHE A 223 -8.99 -22.09 6.06
N PHE A 224 -8.35 -21.23 5.25
CA PHE A 224 -8.52 -21.22 3.80
C PHE A 224 -7.60 -22.20 3.05
N ASN A 225 -6.91 -23.10 3.75
CA ASN A 225 -5.96 -24.07 3.17
C ASN A 225 -4.83 -23.43 2.34
N LEU A 226 -4.45 -22.18 2.64
CA LEU A 226 -3.35 -21.48 1.96
C LEU A 226 -1.99 -21.92 2.50
N ILE A 227 -1.92 -22.26 3.79
CA ILE A 227 -0.71 -22.75 4.47
C ILE A 227 -1.16 -23.83 5.46
N SER A 228 -0.57 -25.02 5.42
CA SER A 228 -0.93 -26.08 6.37
C SER A 228 -0.51 -25.73 7.80
N PHE A 229 -1.22 -26.31 8.78
CA PHE A 229 -0.96 -26.05 10.19
C PHE A 229 0.49 -26.34 10.62
N ASN A 230 1.08 -27.45 10.15
CA ASN A 230 2.48 -27.78 10.45
C ASN A 230 3.44 -26.69 9.95
N ASN A 231 3.23 -26.22 8.71
CA ASN A 231 4.03 -25.15 8.13
C ASN A 231 3.85 -23.82 8.89
N ILE A 232 2.65 -23.55 9.42
CA ILE A 232 2.41 -22.36 10.25
C ILE A 232 3.22 -22.43 11.54
N LEU A 233 3.22 -23.58 12.23
CA LEU A 233 4.03 -23.74 13.45
C LEU A 233 5.51 -23.45 13.17
N ASP A 234 6.02 -24.00 12.06
CA ASP A 234 7.40 -23.86 11.61
C ASP A 234 7.80 -22.40 11.30
N ILE A 235 6.94 -21.66 10.59
CA ILE A 235 7.25 -20.28 10.16
C ILE A 235 6.77 -19.21 11.13
N SER A 236 5.93 -19.54 12.12
CA SER A 236 5.28 -18.57 13.00
C SER A 236 6.27 -17.67 13.74
N PHE A 237 7.32 -18.25 14.33
CA PHE A 237 8.33 -17.51 15.07
C PHE A 237 9.12 -16.53 14.18
N PRO A 238 9.79 -16.94 13.09
CA PRO A 238 10.52 -16.01 12.23
C PRO A 238 9.61 -14.96 11.58
N TYR A 239 8.36 -15.32 11.28
CA TYR A 239 7.35 -14.39 10.79
C TYR A 239 7.00 -13.33 11.83
N LEU A 240 6.63 -13.71 13.06
CA LEU A 240 6.27 -12.75 14.10
C LEU A 240 7.46 -11.84 14.51
N CYS A 241 8.69 -12.35 14.49
CA CYS A 241 9.88 -11.52 14.65
C CYS A 241 10.00 -10.47 13.53
N THR A 242 9.74 -10.87 12.28
CA THR A 242 9.72 -9.95 11.14
C THR A 242 8.69 -8.84 11.33
N ILE A 243 7.47 -9.20 11.74
CA ILE A 243 6.39 -8.25 12.01
C ILE A 243 6.76 -7.26 13.11
N PHE A 244 7.28 -7.77 14.23
CA PHE A 244 7.71 -6.92 15.35
C PHE A 244 8.76 -5.89 14.90
N ILE A 245 9.79 -6.33 14.17
CA ILE A 245 10.86 -5.46 13.68
C ILE A 245 10.29 -4.42 12.69
N GLN A 246 9.50 -4.86 11.71
CA GLN A 246 8.92 -3.98 10.70
C GLN A 246 8.02 -2.90 11.33
N ILE A 247 7.05 -3.28 12.16
CA ILE A 247 6.13 -2.32 12.80
C ILE A 247 6.92 -1.34 13.66
N THR A 248 7.90 -1.82 14.43
CA THR A 248 8.73 -0.93 15.27
C THR A 248 9.49 0.10 14.43
N ILE A 249 10.10 -0.32 13.32
CA ILE A 249 10.80 0.60 12.41
C ILE A 249 9.81 1.59 11.79
N LEU A 250 8.64 1.13 11.32
CA LEU A 250 7.64 2.00 10.71
C LEU A 250 7.12 3.06 11.67
N LEU A 251 6.77 2.68 12.90
CA LEU A 251 6.31 3.65 13.91
C LEU A 251 7.40 4.67 14.26
N PHE A 252 8.67 4.27 14.27
CA PHE A 252 9.78 5.20 14.46
C PHE A 252 9.91 6.17 13.28
N ILE A 253 9.80 5.67 12.04
CA ILE A 253 9.79 6.49 10.82
C ILE A 253 8.62 7.46 10.86
N SER A 254 7.40 7.01 11.19
CA SER A 254 6.20 7.85 11.32
C SER A 254 6.46 9.03 12.25
N LYS A 255 6.93 8.78 13.48
CA LYS A 255 7.21 9.85 14.45
C LYS A 255 8.22 10.88 13.92
N LYS A 256 9.30 10.41 13.31
CA LYS A 256 10.32 11.29 12.75
C LYS A 256 9.79 12.10 11.57
N LEU A 257 8.99 11.47 10.71
CA LEU A 257 8.44 12.09 9.51
C LEU A 257 7.41 13.17 9.85
N ILE A 258 6.50 12.91 10.80
CA ILE A 258 5.56 13.91 11.30
C ILE A 258 6.32 15.15 11.80
N ASN A 259 7.34 14.97 12.63
CA ASN A 259 8.14 16.09 13.14
C ASN A 259 8.83 16.89 12.02
N ILE A 260 9.37 16.22 11.00
CA ILE A 260 10.01 16.88 9.86
C ILE A 260 9.01 17.68 9.04
N LEU A 261 7.86 17.08 8.70
CA LEU A 261 6.82 17.74 7.90
C LEU A 261 6.23 18.94 8.65
N TRP A 262 5.93 18.75 9.93
CA TRP A 262 5.39 19.81 10.79
C TRP A 262 6.33 21.00 10.90
N ASN A 263 7.62 20.75 11.15
CA ASN A 263 8.64 21.81 11.23
C ASN A 263 8.80 22.57 9.90
N ASN A 264 8.50 21.93 8.77
CA ASN A 264 8.53 22.53 7.45
C ASN A 264 7.19 23.16 7.03
N LYS A 265 6.21 23.23 7.94
CA LYS A 265 4.84 23.74 7.67
C LYS A 265 4.10 22.98 6.57
N ILE A 266 4.37 21.69 6.46
CA ILE A 266 3.68 20.78 5.56
C ILE A 266 2.71 19.95 6.41
N ASP A 267 1.44 19.93 6.02
CA ASP A 267 0.43 19.10 6.67
C ASP A 267 0.87 17.62 6.64
N PRO A 268 1.11 16.99 7.80
CA PRO A 268 1.60 15.64 7.86
C PRO A 268 0.62 14.61 7.31
N ASP A 269 -0.68 14.89 7.30
CA ASP A 269 -1.67 13.93 6.77
C ASP A 269 -1.54 13.76 5.25
N ASN A 270 -1.20 14.85 4.56
CA ASN A 270 -0.99 14.86 3.11
C ASN A 270 0.34 14.22 2.67
N GLY A 271 1.32 14.14 3.57
CA GLY A 271 2.68 13.68 3.24
C GLY A 271 3.14 12.41 3.94
N ALA A 272 2.83 12.25 5.22
CA ALA A 272 3.39 11.16 6.03
C ALA A 272 2.76 9.82 5.69
N ILE A 273 1.44 9.78 5.55
CA ILE A 273 0.69 8.54 5.35
C ILE A 273 1.13 7.83 4.06
N PRO A 274 1.13 8.48 2.87
CA PRO A 274 1.58 7.80 1.65
C PRO A 274 3.01 7.26 1.75
N LEU A 275 3.94 8.07 2.28
CA LEU A 275 5.35 7.70 2.40
C LEU A 275 5.58 6.52 3.35
N VAL A 276 4.92 6.51 4.49
CA VAL A 276 5.05 5.46 5.49
C VAL A 276 4.47 4.15 4.97
N THR A 277 3.35 4.18 4.26
CA THR A 277 2.77 2.99 3.62
C THR A 277 3.72 2.42 2.56
N GLY A 278 4.29 3.25 1.69
CA GLY A 278 5.29 2.80 0.70
C GLY A 278 6.57 2.26 1.33
N CYS A 279 7.05 2.88 2.42
CA CYS A 279 8.12 2.31 3.24
C CYS A 279 7.73 0.96 3.84
N GLY A 280 6.47 0.82 4.27
CA GLY A 280 5.90 -0.41 4.81
C GLY A 280 5.96 -1.54 3.81
N ASP A 281 5.57 -1.28 2.55
CA ASP A 281 5.65 -2.26 1.47
C ASP A 281 7.07 -2.76 1.24
N LEU A 282 8.04 -1.85 1.17
CA LEU A 282 9.44 -2.17 0.91
C LEU A 282 10.07 -2.93 2.08
N LEU A 283 9.91 -2.42 3.30
CA LEU A 283 10.48 -3.02 4.51
C LEU A 283 9.85 -4.39 4.80
N GLY A 284 8.53 -4.50 4.70
CA GLY A 284 7.81 -5.74 4.94
C GLY A 284 8.27 -6.85 4.00
N THR A 285 8.34 -6.55 2.71
CA THR A 285 8.76 -7.52 1.70
C THR A 285 10.23 -7.90 1.83
N LEU A 286 11.11 -6.92 2.08
CA LEU A 286 12.54 -7.17 2.25
C LEU A 286 12.83 -8.01 3.50
N LEU A 287 12.26 -7.65 4.64
CA LEU A 287 12.47 -8.39 5.89
C LEU A 287 11.88 -9.80 5.79
N LEU A 288 10.67 -9.95 5.25
CA LEU A 288 10.03 -11.25 5.07
C LEU A 288 10.84 -12.15 4.14
N ALA A 289 11.33 -11.62 3.01
CA ALA A 289 12.17 -12.37 2.09
C ALA A 289 13.50 -12.80 2.75
N LEU A 290 14.14 -11.94 3.52
CA LEU A 290 15.38 -12.25 4.23
C LEU A 290 15.19 -13.33 5.29
N PHE A 291 14.20 -13.19 6.17
CA PHE A 291 13.97 -14.13 7.26
C PHE A 291 13.56 -15.51 6.76
N LEU A 292 12.67 -15.58 5.77
CA LEU A 292 12.26 -16.85 5.19
C LEU A 292 13.37 -17.49 4.34
N ALA A 293 14.21 -16.70 3.66
CA ALA A 293 15.38 -17.24 2.96
C ALA A 293 16.41 -17.84 3.94
N LEU A 294 16.66 -17.18 5.08
CA LEU A 294 17.53 -17.69 6.14
C LEU A 294 16.95 -18.95 6.79
N TYR A 295 15.64 -19.01 6.96
CA TYR A 295 14.94 -20.18 7.48
C TYR A 295 15.05 -21.37 6.52
N ASN A 296 14.71 -21.20 5.24
CA ASN A 296 14.78 -22.29 4.25
C ASN A 296 16.19 -22.88 4.12
N ARG A 297 17.24 -22.06 4.24
CA ARG A 297 18.63 -22.55 4.19
C ARG A 297 19.00 -23.49 5.34
N LYS A 298 18.33 -23.40 6.50
CA LYS A 298 18.58 -24.29 7.64
C LYS A 298 17.89 -25.64 7.54
N HIS A 299 16.86 -25.77 6.70
CA HIS A 299 16.07 -27.01 6.55
C HIS A 299 16.41 -27.82 5.29
N THR A 300 17.35 -27.35 4.47
CA THR A 300 17.87 -28.06 3.29
C THR A 300 19.22 -28.76 3.53
N PHE A 301 19.70 -28.83 4.77
CA PHE A 301 20.91 -29.55 5.18
C PHE A 301 20.58 -30.60 6.24
#